data_AF-A0A517L966-F1
#
_entry.id   AF-A0A517L966-F1
#
_cell.length_a   1.000
_cell.length_b   1.000
_cell.length_c   1.000
_cell.angle_alpha   90.00
_cell.angle_beta   90.00
_cell.angle_gamma   90.00
#
_symmetry.space_group_name_H-M   'P 1'
#
loop_
_entity.id
_entity.type
_entity.pdbx_description
1 polymer ?
#
loop_
_entity_poly.entity_id
_entity_poly.type
_entity_poly.pdbx_seq_one_letter_code
_entity_poly.pdbx_strand_id
1 'polypeptide(L)'
;MSQLERVERSRRKPISASSWSKIRPIVKHYYIDLDMTLQDSMRKIEQEHGFHATEQMYKKRLKIWSLSKQIKSSDKEKALEKLLIDGSIAEEGLIARPDKLVRYAKSLLKRGREVGDHPNSVVIAQPTSLPSSPRLPAEAASLELFLRAMQMLIIKEHQEWRLHPDQAPDTIHTALLEGIELWHNNAFTAARQRLTQAARQTTADLRSQTGTTVFRITFCISSIFWGGSRGPMLQGFAKFMAKAAREASGEDSALTIVLRFLCREQSLDVQLRMWELAMASHQLSEHNFRLWWDMARRQWRWCLGNGLQDLAVQYRDRAIEQVLQMGCLTAETDLLEW
;
A
#
# COMPACT_ATOMS: atom_id res chain seq x y z
N MET A 1 -23.54 60.60 -40.96
CA MET A 1 -22.63 59.48 -40.62
C MET A 1 -23.36 58.57 -39.65
N SER A 2 -23.69 57.37 -40.13
CA SER A 2 -24.76 56.49 -39.66
C SER A 2 -24.41 55.71 -38.38
N GLN A 3 -25.30 55.73 -37.39
CA GLN A 3 -25.27 54.90 -36.17
C GLN A 3 -25.88 53.50 -36.39
N LEU A 4 -25.42 52.75 -37.40
CA LEU A 4 -26.00 51.44 -37.73
C LEU A 4 -24.99 50.29 -37.90
N GLU A 5 -23.90 50.29 -37.12
CA GLU A 5 -23.17 49.04 -36.84
C GLU A 5 -23.54 48.51 -35.46
N ARG A 6 -24.82 48.14 -35.33
CA ARG A 6 -25.32 47.42 -34.18
C ARG A 6 -24.81 45.98 -34.30
N VAL A 7 -23.67 45.71 -33.66
CA VAL A 7 -23.06 44.39 -33.45
C VAL A 7 -24.14 43.33 -33.32
N GLU A 8 -24.32 42.57 -34.38
CA GLU A 8 -25.25 41.46 -34.47
C GLU A 8 -24.67 40.33 -33.62
N ARG A 9 -24.91 40.39 -32.31
CA ARG A 9 -24.60 39.30 -31.38
C ARG A 9 -25.42 38.10 -31.82
N SER A 10 -24.82 37.29 -32.70
CA SER A 10 -25.32 35.98 -33.14
C SER A 10 -25.87 35.24 -31.93
N ARG A 11 -27.21 35.20 -31.83
CA ARG A 11 -27.91 34.44 -30.80
C ARG A 11 -27.65 32.98 -31.12
N ARG A 12 -26.57 32.41 -30.54
CA ARG A 12 -26.28 30.98 -30.63
C ARG A 12 -27.55 30.24 -30.22
N LYS A 13 -28.09 29.43 -31.14
CA LYS A 13 -29.32 28.67 -30.91
C LYS A 13 -29.15 27.83 -29.63
N PRO A 14 -30.16 27.81 -28.74
CA PRO A 14 -30.09 26.99 -27.55
C PRO A 14 -29.96 25.51 -27.95
N ILE A 15 -28.94 24.84 -27.42
CA ILE A 15 -28.70 23.42 -27.68
C ILE A 15 -29.89 22.60 -27.15
N SER A 16 -30.46 21.76 -28.01
CA SER A 16 -31.65 20.96 -27.69
C SER A 16 -31.42 20.01 -26.50
N ALA A 17 -32.49 19.68 -25.78
CA ALA A 17 -32.43 18.71 -24.69
C ALA A 17 -31.97 17.31 -25.17
N SER A 18 -32.37 16.90 -26.38
CA SER A 18 -31.96 15.64 -27.00
C SER A 18 -30.45 15.57 -27.22
N SER A 19 -29.85 16.64 -27.75
CA SER A 19 -28.39 16.74 -27.92
C SER A 19 -27.65 16.62 -26.58
N TRP A 20 -28.18 17.24 -25.53
CA TRP A 20 -27.61 17.13 -24.17
C TRP A 20 -27.73 15.72 -23.59
N SER A 21 -28.84 15.02 -23.85
CA SER A 21 -29.00 13.63 -23.40
C SER A 21 -28.00 12.69 -24.08
N LYS A 22 -27.71 12.90 -25.37
CA LYS A 22 -26.71 12.11 -26.11
C LYS A 22 -25.29 12.32 -25.58
N ILE A 23 -24.92 13.55 -25.24
CA ILE A 23 -23.55 13.84 -24.76
C ILE A 23 -23.37 13.56 -23.27
N ARG A 24 -24.45 13.47 -22.47
CA ARG A 24 -24.38 13.22 -21.02
C ARG A 24 -23.43 12.10 -20.59
N PRO A 25 -23.47 10.87 -21.15
CA PRO A 25 -22.55 9.81 -20.75
C PRO A 25 -21.09 10.15 -21.05
N ILE A 26 -20.82 10.85 -22.15
CA ILE A 26 -19.48 11.31 -22.54
C ILE A 26 -18.98 12.40 -21.58
N VAL A 27 -19.84 13.35 -21.20
CA VAL A 27 -19.51 14.36 -20.18
C VAL A 27 -19.15 13.68 -18.86
N LYS A 28 -19.94 12.70 -18.43
CA LYS A 28 -19.64 11.92 -17.22
C LYS A 28 -18.29 11.22 -17.34
N HIS A 29 -18.02 10.59 -18.47
CA HIS A 29 -16.76 9.89 -18.70
C HIS A 29 -15.54 10.80 -18.55
N TYR A 30 -15.49 11.92 -19.30
CA TYR A 30 -14.35 12.83 -19.22
C TYR A 30 -14.24 13.56 -17.88
N TYR A 31 -15.36 14.05 -17.36
CA TYR A 31 -15.35 14.93 -16.19
C TYR A 31 -15.27 14.17 -14.85
N ILE A 32 -15.92 13.01 -14.75
CA ILE A 32 -15.97 12.19 -13.53
C ILE A 32 -15.03 10.99 -13.63
N ASP A 33 -15.20 10.16 -14.66
CA ASP A 33 -14.52 8.87 -14.73
C ASP A 33 -13.03 9.02 -15.04
N LEU A 34 -12.63 10.06 -15.79
CA LEU A 34 -11.23 10.44 -16.08
C LEU A 34 -10.72 11.62 -15.22
N ASP A 35 -11.58 12.23 -14.40
CA ASP A 35 -11.29 13.37 -13.51
C ASP A 35 -10.63 14.58 -14.20
N MET A 36 -10.90 14.80 -15.48
CA MET A 36 -10.39 15.96 -16.20
C MET A 36 -10.99 17.26 -15.66
N THR A 37 -10.29 18.38 -15.81
CA THR A 37 -10.87 19.70 -15.51
C THR A 37 -12.06 19.95 -16.43
N LEU A 38 -13.00 20.82 -16.02
CA LEU A 38 -14.14 21.14 -16.89
C LEU A 38 -13.68 21.68 -18.25
N GLN A 39 -12.64 22.51 -18.25
CA GLN A 39 -12.08 23.10 -19.45
C GLN A 39 -11.45 22.04 -20.38
N ASP A 40 -10.71 21.08 -19.81
CA ASP A 40 -10.11 20.00 -20.62
C ASP A 40 -11.17 19.02 -21.12
N SER A 41 -12.18 18.69 -20.30
CA SER A 41 -13.33 17.89 -20.73
C SER A 41 -14.04 18.57 -21.89
N MET A 42 -14.29 19.88 -21.82
CA MET A 42 -14.90 20.63 -22.91
C MET A 42 -14.05 20.58 -24.18
N ARG A 43 -12.74 20.79 -24.08
CA ARG A 43 -11.82 20.73 -25.23
C ARG A 43 -11.84 19.34 -25.90
N LYS A 44 -11.77 18.27 -25.10
CA LYS A 44 -11.89 16.88 -25.58
C LYS A 44 -13.23 16.61 -26.26
N ILE A 45 -14.33 17.05 -25.65
CA ILE A 45 -15.69 16.83 -26.16
C ILE A 45 -15.94 17.60 -27.46
N GLU A 46 -15.39 18.80 -27.57
CA GLU A 46 -15.42 19.60 -28.78
C GLU A 46 -14.62 18.93 -29.91
N GLN A 47 -13.39 18.48 -29.62
CA GLN A 47 -12.50 17.85 -30.60
C GLN A 47 -13.01 16.50 -31.09
N GLU A 48 -13.49 15.64 -30.19
CA GLU A 48 -13.82 14.24 -30.52
C GLU A 48 -15.30 14.03 -30.86
N HIS A 49 -16.19 14.89 -30.37
CA HIS A 49 -17.64 14.73 -30.55
C HIS A 49 -18.31 15.94 -31.20
N GLY A 50 -17.55 16.98 -31.59
CA GLY A 50 -18.07 18.17 -32.28
C GLY A 50 -19.10 18.95 -31.47
N PHE A 51 -19.12 18.80 -30.15
CA PHE A 51 -20.14 19.39 -29.30
C PHE A 51 -19.67 20.72 -28.71
N HIS A 52 -20.14 21.82 -29.30
CA HIS A 52 -19.78 23.17 -28.89
C HIS A 52 -20.78 23.75 -27.88
N ALA A 53 -20.35 23.94 -26.63
CA ALA A 53 -21.15 24.64 -25.61
C ALA A 53 -20.26 25.51 -24.72
N THR A 54 -20.84 26.55 -24.10
CA THR A 54 -20.09 27.41 -23.18
C THR A 54 -19.91 26.74 -21.82
N GLU A 55 -18.90 27.16 -21.08
CA GLU A 55 -18.62 26.64 -19.73
C GLU A 55 -19.82 26.80 -18.79
N GLN A 56 -20.55 27.92 -18.89
CA GLN A 56 -21.77 28.16 -18.12
C GLN A 56 -22.87 27.13 -18.42
N MET A 57 -23.02 26.73 -19.68
CA MET A 57 -24.00 25.71 -20.07
C MET A 57 -23.62 24.33 -19.49
N TYR A 58 -22.34 23.97 -19.53
CA TYR A 58 -21.85 22.75 -18.89
C TYR A 58 -22.07 22.77 -17.38
N LYS A 59 -21.71 23.85 -16.67
CA LYS A 59 -21.94 23.99 -15.23
C LYS A 59 -23.41 23.80 -14.87
N LYS A 60 -24.32 24.43 -15.64
CA LYS A 60 -25.78 24.27 -15.45
C LYS A 60 -26.20 22.82 -15.64
N ARG A 61 -25.68 22.12 -16.64
CA ARG A 61 -25.99 20.71 -16.92
C ARG A 61 -25.42 19.76 -15.87
N LEU A 62 -24.18 19.94 -15.44
CA LEU A 62 -23.56 19.17 -14.36
C LEU A 62 -24.38 19.26 -13.08
N LYS A 63 -24.88 20.46 -12.74
CA LYS A 63 -25.79 20.66 -11.60
C LYS A 63 -27.12 19.91 -11.77
N ILE A 64 -27.75 19.99 -12.95
CA ILE A 64 -29.01 19.28 -13.25
C ILE A 64 -28.83 17.77 -13.20
N TRP A 65 -27.68 17.26 -13.64
CA TRP A 65 -27.38 15.83 -13.66
C TRP A 65 -26.79 15.31 -12.34
N SER A 66 -26.65 16.17 -11.33
CA SER A 66 -25.98 15.85 -10.07
C SER A 66 -24.57 15.28 -10.26
N LEU A 67 -23.86 15.69 -11.31
CA LEU A 67 -22.48 15.30 -11.60
C LEU A 67 -21.53 16.27 -10.89
N SER A 68 -21.15 15.94 -9.67
CA SER A 68 -20.22 16.70 -8.84
C SER A 68 -18.95 15.90 -8.59
N LYS A 69 -17.78 16.55 -8.71
CA LYS A 69 -16.50 16.00 -8.24
C LYS A 69 -16.42 15.93 -6.71
N GLN A 70 -17.26 16.72 -6.02
CA GLN A 70 -17.33 16.75 -4.57
C GLN A 70 -18.43 15.80 -4.11
N ILE A 71 -17.98 14.73 -3.48
CA ILE A 71 -18.82 13.77 -2.78
C ILE A 71 -19.03 14.30 -1.38
N LYS A 72 -20.27 14.26 -0.88
CA LYS A 72 -20.60 14.71 0.47
C LYS A 72 -19.83 13.87 1.49
N SER A 73 -19.47 14.45 2.64
CA SER A 73 -18.76 13.73 3.70
C SER A 73 -19.49 12.46 4.13
N SER A 74 -20.82 12.52 4.27
CA SER A 74 -21.68 11.37 4.57
C SER A 74 -21.57 10.23 3.56
N ASP A 75 -21.39 10.56 2.30
CA ASP A 75 -21.31 9.61 1.19
C ASP A 75 -19.90 8.99 1.10
N LYS A 76 -18.87 9.77 1.49
CA LYS A 76 -17.50 9.27 1.65
C LYS A 76 -17.37 8.31 2.82
N GLU A 77 -18.06 8.58 3.93
CA GLU A 77 -18.09 7.70 5.10
C GLU A 77 -18.75 6.36 4.76
N LYS A 78 -19.93 6.38 4.15
CA LYS A 78 -20.62 5.16 3.72
C LYS A 78 -19.82 4.36 2.69
N ALA A 79 -19.14 5.04 1.76
CA ALA A 79 -18.27 4.38 0.79
C ALA A 79 -17.00 3.81 1.45
N LEU A 80 -16.46 4.48 2.47
CA LEU A 80 -15.32 4.00 3.25
C LEU A 80 -15.70 2.80 4.12
N GLU A 81 -16.87 2.82 4.78
CA GLU A 81 -17.41 1.68 5.54
C GLU A 81 -17.63 0.47 4.65
N LYS A 82 -18.28 0.63 3.49
CA LYS A 82 -18.44 -0.48 2.52
C LYS A 82 -17.11 -1.05 2.05
N LEU A 83 -16.11 -0.18 1.82
CA LEU A 83 -14.77 -0.61 1.42
C LEU A 83 -14.04 -1.37 2.54
N LEU A 84 -14.25 -0.98 3.80
CA LEU A 84 -13.69 -1.66 4.98
C LEU A 84 -14.36 -3.02 5.24
N ILE A 85 -15.66 -3.15 4.95
CA ILE A 85 -16.44 -4.37 5.22
C ILE A 85 -16.33 -5.40 4.08
N ASP A 86 -16.56 -5.00 2.82
CA ASP A 86 -16.73 -5.95 1.69
C ASP A 86 -15.53 -6.02 0.74
N GLY A 87 -14.57 -5.09 0.83
CA GLY A 87 -13.40 -5.07 -0.06
C GLY A 87 -13.72 -4.89 -1.56
N SER A 88 -14.97 -4.58 -1.93
CA SER A 88 -15.44 -4.35 -3.30
C SER A 88 -15.92 -2.91 -3.51
N ILE A 89 -15.61 -2.36 -4.68
CA ILE A 89 -16.09 -1.04 -5.15
C ILE A 89 -16.91 -1.28 -6.42
N ALA A 90 -18.08 -1.90 -6.31
CA ALA A 90 -19.05 -2.02 -7.39
C ALA A 90 -20.43 -2.25 -6.77
N GLU A 91 -21.55 -1.73 -7.26
CA GLU A 91 -21.90 -0.81 -8.34
C GLU A 91 -23.24 -0.18 -7.91
N GLU A 92 -23.62 0.92 -8.56
CA GLU A 92 -24.82 1.74 -8.32
C GLU A 92 -24.79 2.74 -7.14
N GLY A 93 -24.68 4.03 -7.51
CA GLY A 93 -25.14 5.16 -6.72
C GLY A 93 -24.06 5.99 -6.01
N LEU A 94 -22.91 5.41 -5.64
CA LEU A 94 -21.88 6.07 -4.82
C LEU A 94 -20.49 5.90 -5.44
N ILE A 95 -20.21 6.62 -6.53
CA ILE A 95 -18.90 6.61 -7.18
C ILE A 95 -17.96 7.53 -6.39
N ALA A 96 -17.43 7.03 -5.28
CA ALA A 96 -16.30 7.65 -4.61
C ALA A 96 -14.99 7.06 -5.10
N ARG A 97 -14.24 7.85 -5.87
CA ARG A 97 -12.91 7.43 -6.31
C ARG A 97 -12.03 7.12 -5.10
N PRO A 98 -11.24 6.03 -5.14
CA PRO A 98 -10.40 5.58 -4.03
C PRO A 98 -9.44 6.66 -3.51
N ASP A 99 -8.88 7.51 -4.38
CA ASP A 99 -7.95 8.58 -4.01
C ASP A 99 -8.60 9.64 -3.11
N LYS A 100 -9.87 9.97 -3.35
CA LYS A 100 -10.64 10.91 -2.53
C LYS A 100 -11.06 10.31 -1.20
N LEU A 101 -11.34 9.00 -1.16
CA LEU A 101 -11.57 8.27 0.09
C LEU A 101 -10.30 8.18 0.92
N VAL A 102 -9.15 7.93 0.30
CA VAL A 102 -7.83 7.94 0.98
C VAL A 102 -7.52 9.32 1.55
N ARG A 103 -7.73 10.41 0.79
CA ARG A 103 -7.55 11.78 1.30
C ARG A 103 -8.52 12.10 2.45
N TYR A 104 -9.76 11.60 2.37
CA TYR A 104 -10.75 11.78 3.43
C TYR A 104 -10.39 11.00 4.70
N ALA A 105 -9.99 9.73 4.58
CA ALA A 105 -9.51 8.91 5.69
C ALA A 105 -8.29 9.54 6.37
N LYS A 106 -7.32 10.05 5.60
CA LYS A 106 -6.18 10.83 6.14
C LYS A 106 -6.63 12.09 6.89
N SER A 107 -7.65 12.78 6.39
CA SER A 107 -8.23 13.96 7.07
C SER A 107 -8.97 13.60 8.36
N LEU A 108 -9.57 12.41 8.48
CA LEU A 108 -10.23 11.95 9.70
C LEU A 108 -9.20 11.58 10.77
N LEU A 109 -8.15 10.85 10.40
CA LEU A 109 -7.02 10.53 11.28
C LEU A 109 -6.35 11.79 11.82
N LYS A 110 -6.15 12.82 10.97
CA LYS A 110 -5.61 14.11 11.41
C LYS A 110 -6.51 14.88 12.38
N ARG A 111 -7.81 14.58 12.41
CA ARG A 111 -8.81 15.22 13.28
C ARG A 111 -9.17 14.38 14.51
N GLY A 112 -8.55 13.21 14.69
CA GLY A 112 -8.84 12.32 15.81
C GLY A 112 -10.26 11.76 15.83
N ARG A 113 -10.97 11.73 14.69
CA ARG A 113 -12.29 11.09 14.59
C ARG A 113 -12.15 9.67 14.04
N GLU A 114 -12.64 8.69 14.80
CA GLU A 114 -12.87 7.35 14.29
C GLU A 114 -14.10 7.33 13.36
N VAL A 115 -14.05 6.48 12.33
CA VAL A 115 -15.18 6.25 11.42
C VAL A 115 -16.27 5.55 12.24
N GLY A 116 -17.35 6.28 12.58
CA GLY A 116 -18.48 5.76 13.36
C GLY A 116 -19.14 6.76 14.32
N ASP A 117 -18.55 7.94 14.54
CA ASP A 117 -19.03 8.88 15.55
C ASP A 117 -20.12 9.82 14.99
N HIS A 118 -21.40 9.45 15.17
CA HIS A 118 -22.57 10.21 14.70
C HIS A 118 -23.18 11.11 15.80
N PRO A 119 -23.48 12.39 15.52
CA PRO A 119 -24.00 13.35 16.51
C PRO A 119 -25.54 13.36 16.65
N ASN A 120 -26.23 12.24 16.42
CA ASN A 120 -27.70 12.22 16.45
C ASN A 120 -28.31 10.96 17.10
N SER A 121 -27.68 10.44 18.15
CA SER A 121 -28.32 9.43 19.00
C SER A 121 -28.91 10.12 20.23
N VAL A 122 -30.25 10.07 20.31
CA VAL A 122 -31.07 10.62 21.38
C VAL A 122 -30.60 10.05 22.72
N VAL A 123 -30.32 10.97 23.66
CA VAL A 123 -29.97 10.70 25.04
C VAL A 123 -31.11 9.93 25.72
N ILE A 124 -30.88 8.66 26.04
CA ILE A 124 -31.53 8.00 27.17
C ILE A 124 -30.44 7.77 28.21
N ALA A 125 -30.57 8.49 29.32
CA ALA A 125 -29.65 8.45 30.44
C ALA A 125 -29.68 7.07 31.12
N GLN A 126 -28.50 6.46 31.28
CA GLN A 126 -28.23 5.47 32.32
C GLN A 126 -26.77 5.57 32.79
N PRO A 127 -26.48 5.10 34.01
CA PRO A 127 -25.61 5.80 34.95
C PRO A 127 -24.13 5.51 34.70
N THR A 128 -23.34 6.57 34.93
CA THR A 128 -21.93 6.57 35.33
C THR A 128 -21.30 5.20 35.54
N SER A 129 -20.64 4.69 34.50
CA SER A 129 -19.53 3.76 34.67
C SER A 129 -18.22 4.52 34.43
N LEU A 130 -17.29 4.30 35.37
CA LEU A 130 -15.94 4.84 35.45
C LEU A 130 -15.14 4.68 34.14
N PRO A 131 -14.08 5.49 33.94
CA PRO A 131 -13.32 5.49 32.71
C PRO A 131 -12.58 4.16 32.53
N SER A 132 -13.03 3.35 31.58
CA SER A 132 -12.27 2.20 31.11
C SER A 132 -11.02 2.70 30.37
N SER A 133 -9.87 2.49 30.97
CA SER A 133 -8.54 2.53 30.36
C SER A 133 -7.79 1.26 30.81
N PRO A 134 -6.89 0.63 30.02
CA PRO A 134 -6.58 0.76 28.60
C PRO A 134 -6.66 -0.59 27.83
N ARG A 135 -6.81 -0.55 26.50
CA ARG A 135 -6.81 -1.70 25.55
C ARG A 135 -5.48 -2.49 25.45
N LEU A 136 -4.51 -2.22 26.31
CA LEU A 136 -3.11 -2.65 26.22
C LEU A 136 -2.81 -4.17 26.31
N PRO A 137 -3.60 -5.04 26.98
CA PRO A 137 -3.21 -6.45 27.13
C PRO A 137 -3.25 -7.29 25.84
N ALA A 138 -4.24 -7.06 24.98
CA ALA A 138 -4.45 -7.90 23.79
C ALA A 138 -3.47 -7.57 22.65
N GLU A 139 -3.12 -6.30 22.48
CA GLU A 139 -2.14 -5.86 21.49
C GLU A 139 -0.73 -6.29 21.87
N ALA A 140 -0.36 -6.19 23.15
CA ALA A 140 0.92 -6.67 23.66
C ALA A 140 1.09 -8.18 23.43
N ALA A 141 0.05 -8.97 23.73
CA ALA A 141 0.05 -10.41 23.48
C ALA A 141 0.17 -10.74 21.98
N SER A 142 -0.50 -9.97 21.11
CA SER A 142 -0.40 -10.17 19.66
C SER A 142 1.00 -9.84 19.12
N LEU A 143 1.65 -8.79 19.63
CA LEU A 143 3.01 -8.44 19.25
C LEU A 143 4.01 -9.48 19.74
N GLU A 144 3.86 -9.98 20.96
CA GLU A 144 4.73 -11.03 21.49
C GLU A 144 4.63 -12.34 20.70
N LEU A 145 3.40 -12.79 20.41
CA LEU A 145 3.16 -13.97 19.58
C LEU A 145 3.79 -13.80 18.19
N PHE A 146 3.67 -12.60 17.63
CA PHE A 146 4.29 -12.23 16.37
C PHE A 146 5.83 -12.31 16.42
N LEU A 147 6.47 -11.73 17.44
CA LEU A 147 7.93 -11.75 17.58
C LEU A 147 8.44 -13.18 17.76
N ARG A 148 7.77 -14.02 18.55
CA ARG A 148 8.11 -15.45 18.67
C ARG A 148 7.99 -16.18 17.33
N ALA A 149 6.92 -15.93 16.57
CA ALA A 149 6.73 -16.51 15.25
C ALA A 149 7.81 -16.05 14.26
N MET A 150 8.17 -14.77 14.26
CA MET A 150 9.30 -14.23 13.48
C MET A 150 10.60 -14.94 13.82
N GLN A 151 10.91 -15.08 15.11
CA GLN A 151 12.13 -15.74 15.57
C GLN A 151 12.20 -17.19 15.08
N MET A 152 11.09 -17.94 15.12
CA MET A 152 11.04 -19.29 14.57
C MET A 152 11.33 -19.34 13.07
N LEU A 153 10.79 -18.38 12.30
CA LEU A 153 11.08 -18.30 10.86
C LEU A 153 12.57 -17.99 10.61
N ILE A 154 13.14 -17.04 11.34
CA ILE A 154 14.55 -16.67 11.20
C ILE A 154 15.47 -17.85 11.54
N ILE A 155 15.20 -18.57 12.63
CA ILE A 155 15.97 -19.76 13.00
C ILE A 155 15.90 -20.82 11.90
N LYS A 156 14.69 -21.06 11.34
CA LYS A 156 14.51 -22.06 10.29
C LYS A 156 15.19 -21.64 8.98
N GLU A 157 15.10 -20.38 8.60
CA GLU A 157 15.84 -19.81 7.46
C GLU A 157 17.35 -20.05 7.62
N HIS A 158 17.90 -19.76 8.80
CA HIS A 158 19.32 -19.95 9.07
C HIS A 158 19.75 -21.41 8.98
N GLN A 159 18.91 -22.33 9.47
CA GLN A 159 19.16 -23.77 9.35
C GLN A 159 19.20 -24.21 7.88
N GLU A 160 18.25 -23.76 7.06
CA GLU A 160 18.20 -24.08 5.64
C GLU A 160 19.37 -23.50 4.87
N TRP A 161 19.75 -22.25 5.17
CA TRP A 161 20.89 -21.59 4.55
C TRP A 161 22.20 -22.36 4.81
N ARG A 162 22.39 -22.85 6.04
CA ARG A 162 23.54 -23.70 6.39
C ARG A 162 23.58 -25.02 5.63
N LEU A 163 22.42 -25.60 5.33
CA LEU A 163 22.33 -26.87 4.61
C LEU A 163 22.56 -26.69 3.10
N HIS A 164 22.24 -25.53 2.55
CA HIS A 164 22.25 -25.27 1.11
C HIS A 164 22.83 -23.88 0.75
N PRO A 165 24.10 -23.59 1.08
CA PRO A 165 24.69 -22.26 0.88
C PRO A 165 24.80 -21.85 -0.60
N ASP A 166 24.90 -22.83 -1.51
CA ASP A 166 25.11 -22.61 -2.95
C ASP A 166 23.81 -22.58 -3.78
N GLN A 167 22.64 -22.56 -3.16
CA GLN A 167 21.40 -22.39 -3.92
C GLN A 167 21.37 -20.97 -4.50
N ALA A 168 21.52 -20.88 -5.82
CA ALA A 168 21.32 -19.65 -6.58
C ALA A 168 19.97 -19.00 -6.20
N PRO A 169 19.87 -17.65 -6.22
CA PRO A 169 18.62 -16.96 -5.98
C PRO A 169 17.54 -17.59 -6.85
N ASP A 170 16.52 -18.12 -6.20
CA ASP A 170 15.54 -18.94 -6.86
C ASP A 170 14.63 -18.08 -7.75
N THR A 171 13.78 -18.75 -8.54
CA THR A 171 12.86 -18.06 -9.44
C THR A 171 11.89 -17.14 -8.71
N ILE A 172 11.55 -17.44 -7.44
CA ILE A 172 10.70 -16.59 -6.59
C ILE A 172 11.42 -15.30 -6.22
N HIS A 173 12.64 -15.40 -5.69
CA HIS A 173 13.46 -14.26 -5.33
C HIS A 173 13.67 -13.31 -6.50
N THR A 174 14.03 -13.87 -7.66
CA THR A 174 14.23 -13.09 -8.89
C THR A 174 12.95 -12.38 -9.32
N ALA A 175 11.81 -13.08 -9.34
CA ALA A 175 10.52 -12.49 -9.72
C ALA A 175 10.05 -11.39 -8.73
N LEU A 176 10.38 -11.49 -7.44
CA LEU A 176 10.06 -10.46 -6.45
C LEU A 176 10.89 -9.20 -6.67
N LEU A 177 12.21 -9.35 -6.81
CA LEU A 177 13.10 -8.21 -7.04
C LEU A 177 12.74 -7.47 -8.32
N GLU A 178 12.56 -8.20 -9.42
CA GLU A 178 12.10 -7.62 -10.69
C GLU A 178 10.74 -6.94 -10.52
N GLY A 179 9.81 -7.56 -9.79
CA GLY A 179 8.49 -6.99 -9.52
C GLY A 179 8.55 -5.67 -8.76
N ILE A 180 9.42 -5.56 -7.75
CA ILE A 180 9.63 -4.34 -6.95
C ILE A 180 10.34 -3.26 -7.77
N GLU A 181 11.36 -3.62 -8.53
CA GLU A 181 12.06 -2.70 -9.41
C GLU A 181 11.13 -2.12 -10.49
N LEU A 182 10.36 -2.97 -11.17
CA LEU A 182 9.33 -2.55 -12.12
C LEU A 182 8.30 -1.63 -11.47
N TRP A 183 7.94 -1.88 -10.21
CA TRP A 183 7.03 -1.01 -9.47
C TRP A 183 7.62 0.38 -9.24
N HIS A 184 8.87 0.47 -8.79
CA HIS A 184 9.56 1.76 -8.61
C HIS A 184 9.72 2.53 -9.92
N ASN A 185 9.89 1.81 -11.03
CA ASN A 185 9.96 2.37 -12.38
C ASN A 185 8.59 2.67 -13.01
N ASN A 186 7.50 2.64 -12.23
CA ASN A 186 6.12 2.88 -12.66
C ASN A 186 5.58 1.88 -13.73
N ALA A 187 6.24 0.74 -13.93
CA ALA A 187 5.82 -0.32 -14.84
C ALA A 187 4.79 -1.26 -14.16
N PHE A 188 3.69 -0.70 -13.67
CA PHE A 188 2.76 -1.35 -12.73
C PHE A 188 2.16 -2.67 -13.24
N THR A 189 1.85 -2.77 -14.54
CA THR A 189 1.30 -4.00 -15.12
C THR A 189 2.32 -5.15 -15.09
N ALA A 190 3.55 -4.87 -15.48
CA ALA A 190 4.65 -5.85 -15.47
C ALA A 190 5.03 -6.21 -14.03
N ALA A 191 5.11 -5.22 -13.13
CA ALA A 191 5.31 -5.43 -11.70
C ALA A 191 4.27 -6.39 -11.12
N ARG A 192 2.97 -6.15 -11.40
CA ARG A 192 1.88 -7.01 -10.94
C ARG A 192 2.02 -8.45 -11.45
N GLN A 193 2.41 -8.63 -12.72
CA GLN A 193 2.62 -9.96 -13.30
C GLN A 193 3.73 -10.71 -12.58
N ARG A 194 4.90 -10.08 -12.40
CA ARG A 194 6.06 -10.66 -11.71
C ARG A 194 5.76 -11.00 -10.25
N LEU A 195 5.11 -10.09 -9.53
CA LEU A 195 4.70 -10.35 -8.14
C LEU A 195 3.65 -11.46 -8.05
N THR A 196 2.71 -11.53 -8.98
CA THR A 196 1.73 -12.64 -9.04
C THR A 196 2.42 -13.98 -9.31
N GLN A 197 3.42 -14.01 -10.19
CA GLN A 197 4.22 -15.20 -10.46
C GLN A 197 4.95 -15.67 -9.19
N ALA A 198 5.65 -14.76 -8.50
CA ALA A 198 6.30 -15.07 -7.23
C ALA A 198 5.32 -15.61 -6.18
N ALA A 199 4.13 -15.00 -6.07
CA ALA A 199 3.09 -15.43 -5.15
C ALA A 199 2.56 -16.84 -5.46
N ARG A 200 2.39 -17.17 -6.75
CA ARG A 200 1.95 -18.50 -7.20
C ARG A 200 3.01 -19.56 -6.93
N GLN A 201 4.26 -19.26 -7.24
CA GLN A 201 5.38 -20.16 -6.98
C GLN A 201 5.54 -20.38 -5.48
N THR A 202 5.46 -19.33 -4.66
CA THR A 202 5.50 -19.48 -3.19
C THR A 202 4.35 -20.33 -2.67
N THR A 203 3.14 -20.16 -3.20
CA THR A 203 1.99 -21.02 -2.85
C THR A 203 2.21 -22.47 -3.26
N ALA A 204 2.80 -22.72 -4.42
CA ALA A 204 3.13 -24.07 -4.88
C ALA A 204 4.16 -24.73 -3.96
N ASP A 205 5.21 -23.99 -3.59
CA ASP A 205 6.25 -24.46 -2.67
C ASP A 205 5.71 -24.73 -1.27
N LEU A 206 4.81 -23.87 -0.78
CA LEU A 206 4.11 -24.03 0.50
C LEU A 206 3.26 -25.31 0.54
N ARG A 207 2.69 -25.70 -0.60
CA ARG A 207 1.87 -26.92 -0.72
C ARG A 207 2.71 -28.16 -0.98
N SER A 208 3.87 -28.00 -1.63
CA SER A 208 4.81 -29.09 -1.81
C SER A 208 5.40 -29.45 -0.45
N GLN A 209 5.13 -30.66 0.04
CA GLN A 209 5.67 -31.16 1.31
C GLN A 209 7.21 -31.30 1.31
N THR A 210 7.87 -30.96 0.20
CA THR A 210 9.32 -31.03 -0.04
C THR A 210 10.14 -30.00 0.74
N GLY A 211 9.64 -29.52 1.87
CA GLY A 211 10.32 -28.52 2.71
C GLY A 211 10.36 -27.18 2.00
N THR A 212 9.28 -26.41 2.13
CA THR A 212 9.30 -25.00 1.72
C THR A 212 10.45 -24.30 2.43
N THR A 213 11.40 -23.79 1.67
CA THR A 213 12.54 -23.08 2.25
C THR A 213 12.02 -21.76 2.83
N VAL A 214 11.97 -21.70 4.15
CA VAL A 214 11.71 -20.50 4.93
C VAL A 214 12.59 -19.34 4.50
N PHE A 215 13.81 -19.59 4.00
CA PHE A 215 14.64 -18.57 3.35
C PHE A 215 13.89 -17.77 2.26
N ARG A 216 13.11 -18.44 1.40
CA ARG A 216 12.32 -17.79 0.33
C ARG A 216 11.24 -16.88 0.91
N ILE A 217 10.69 -17.30 2.05
CA ILE A 217 9.54 -16.68 2.68
C ILE A 217 9.97 -15.50 3.56
N THR A 218 11.08 -15.59 4.28
CA THR A 218 11.64 -14.44 4.99
C THR A 218 12.13 -13.39 3.99
N PHE A 219 12.57 -13.80 2.80
CA PHE A 219 12.81 -12.85 1.72
C PHE A 219 11.52 -12.16 1.21
N CYS A 220 10.42 -12.90 1.00
CA CYS A 220 9.12 -12.31 0.67
C CYS A 220 8.66 -11.31 1.76
N ILE A 221 8.78 -11.73 3.02
CA ILE A 221 8.43 -10.94 4.20
C ILE A 221 9.28 -9.67 4.20
N SER A 222 10.61 -9.81 4.18
CA SER A 222 11.53 -8.66 4.14
C SER A 222 11.19 -7.75 2.97
N SER A 223 11.02 -8.26 1.74
CA SER A 223 10.61 -7.53 0.52
C SER A 223 9.35 -6.68 0.68
N ILE A 224 8.37 -7.14 1.45
CA ILE A 224 7.17 -6.36 1.80
C ILE A 224 7.55 -5.11 2.64
N PHE A 225 8.66 -5.14 3.39
CA PHE A 225 9.11 -4.00 4.22
C PHE A 225 9.69 -2.82 3.47
N TRP A 226 10.22 -3.00 2.26
CA TRP A 226 11.12 -2.02 1.64
C TRP A 226 10.43 -0.83 0.95
N GLY A 227 9.11 -0.87 0.79
CA GLY A 227 8.38 0.28 0.28
C GLY A 227 8.18 1.33 1.37
N GLY A 228 9.04 2.36 1.47
CA GLY A 228 8.85 3.51 2.39
C GLY A 228 7.49 4.22 2.24
N SER A 229 6.81 3.98 1.12
CA SER A 229 5.37 4.16 0.96
C SER A 229 4.76 2.87 0.42
N ARG A 230 4.30 1.98 1.30
CA ARG A 230 3.66 0.73 0.86
C ARG A 230 2.34 1.06 0.19
N GLY A 231 2.38 1.12 -1.14
CA GLY A 231 1.19 1.30 -1.95
C GLY A 231 0.19 0.15 -1.72
N PRO A 232 -1.09 0.34 -2.09
CA PRO A 232 -2.12 -0.69 -1.98
C PRO A 232 -1.72 -2.07 -2.54
N MET A 233 -0.78 -2.09 -3.48
CA MET A 233 -0.23 -3.32 -4.07
C MET A 233 0.53 -4.18 -3.06
N LEU A 234 1.47 -3.64 -2.29
CA LEU A 234 2.24 -4.43 -1.32
C LEU A 234 1.35 -4.95 -0.19
N GLN A 235 0.34 -4.17 0.20
CA GLN A 235 -0.69 -4.64 1.14
C GLN A 235 -1.53 -5.78 0.54
N GLY A 236 -1.92 -5.67 -0.73
CA GLY A 236 -2.61 -6.73 -1.46
C GLY A 236 -1.78 -8.00 -1.56
N PHE A 237 -0.48 -7.87 -1.84
CA PHE A 237 0.47 -8.97 -1.87
C PHE A 237 0.61 -9.63 -0.48
N ALA A 238 0.79 -8.84 0.58
CA ALA A 238 0.85 -9.36 1.95
C ALA A 238 -0.42 -10.12 2.35
N LYS A 239 -1.60 -9.58 2.02
CA LYS A 239 -2.90 -10.24 2.27
C LYS A 239 -3.02 -11.56 1.51
N PHE A 240 -2.60 -11.57 0.25
CA PHE A 240 -2.55 -12.78 -0.56
C PHE A 240 -1.64 -13.83 0.09
N MET A 241 -0.42 -13.44 0.47
CA MET A 241 0.54 -14.34 1.11
C MET A 241 0.01 -14.88 2.44
N ALA A 242 -0.62 -14.04 3.27
CA ALA A 242 -1.23 -14.47 4.53
C ALA A 242 -2.31 -15.53 4.30
N LYS A 243 -3.14 -15.35 3.27
CA LYS A 243 -4.17 -16.34 2.89
C LYS A 243 -3.54 -17.64 2.41
N ALA A 244 -2.53 -17.58 1.54
CA ALA A 244 -1.83 -18.74 1.02
C ALA A 244 -1.13 -19.54 2.13
N ALA A 245 -0.45 -18.85 3.04
CA ALA A 245 0.19 -19.45 4.21
C ALA A 245 -0.83 -20.16 5.12
N ARG A 246 -1.97 -19.53 5.38
CA ARG A 246 -3.06 -20.14 6.15
C ARG A 246 -3.55 -21.44 5.51
N GLU A 247 -3.78 -21.42 4.20
CA GLU A 247 -4.28 -22.59 3.47
C GLU A 247 -3.27 -23.74 3.44
N ALA A 248 -1.98 -23.44 3.33
CA ALA A 248 -0.95 -24.44 3.18
C ALA A 248 -0.38 -24.96 4.52
N SER A 249 -0.25 -24.08 5.51
CA SER A 249 0.45 -24.36 6.76
C SER A 249 -0.44 -24.29 8.00
N GLY A 250 -1.70 -23.85 7.87
CA GLY A 250 -2.65 -23.71 8.96
C GLY A 250 -2.66 -22.32 9.59
N GLU A 251 -3.69 -22.05 10.42
CA GLU A 251 -3.91 -20.75 11.08
C GLU A 251 -2.80 -20.41 12.07
N ASP A 252 -2.32 -21.41 12.81
CA ASP A 252 -1.34 -21.26 13.91
C ASP A 252 0.11 -21.40 13.45
N SER A 253 0.35 -21.51 12.14
CA SER A 253 1.72 -21.56 11.62
C SER A 253 2.42 -20.23 11.87
N ALA A 254 3.72 -20.29 12.19
CA ALA A 254 4.56 -19.11 12.40
C ALA A 254 4.45 -18.12 11.24
N LEU A 255 4.41 -18.65 10.00
CA LEU A 255 4.27 -17.86 8.80
C LEU A 255 2.93 -17.14 8.71
N THR A 256 1.83 -17.85 8.98
CA THR A 256 0.48 -17.27 8.95
C THR A 256 0.36 -16.15 9.97
N ILE A 257 0.86 -16.38 11.19
CA ILE A 257 0.89 -15.40 12.29
C ILE A 257 1.64 -14.14 11.84
N VAL A 258 2.86 -14.30 11.31
CA VAL A 258 3.69 -13.21 10.83
C VAL A 258 2.99 -12.41 9.74
N LEU A 259 2.55 -13.06 8.67
CA LEU A 259 1.93 -12.37 7.53
C LEU A 259 0.61 -11.68 7.91
N ARG A 260 -0.20 -12.29 8.79
CA ARG A 260 -1.42 -11.65 9.32
C ARG A 260 -1.09 -10.41 10.14
N PHE A 261 -0.11 -10.51 11.02
CA PHE A 261 0.27 -9.39 11.86
C PHE A 261 0.75 -8.23 10.98
N LEU A 262 1.62 -8.51 10.01
CA LEU A 262 2.06 -7.52 9.04
C LEU A 262 0.91 -6.96 8.20
N CYS A 263 -0.13 -7.72 7.87
CA CYS A 263 -1.27 -7.14 7.18
C CYS A 263 -2.01 -6.05 7.98
N ARG A 264 -1.94 -6.10 9.32
CA ARG A 264 -2.68 -5.23 10.24
C ARG A 264 -1.80 -4.12 10.80
N GLU A 265 -0.65 -4.49 11.33
CA GLU A 265 0.28 -3.63 12.04
C GLU A 265 1.46 -3.29 11.14
N GLN A 266 1.66 -1.99 10.95
CA GLN A 266 2.59 -1.44 9.97
C GLN A 266 3.36 -0.23 10.51
N SER A 267 3.25 0.05 11.81
CA SER A 267 4.01 1.13 12.45
C SER A 267 5.51 0.95 12.26
N LEU A 268 6.22 2.07 12.15
CA LEU A 268 7.68 2.07 12.04
C LEU A 268 8.32 1.39 13.26
N ASP A 269 7.76 1.61 14.45
CA ASP A 269 8.27 1.03 15.71
C ASP A 269 8.27 -0.51 15.69
N VAL A 270 7.21 -1.12 15.19
CA VAL A 270 7.14 -2.58 15.04
C VAL A 270 8.18 -3.06 14.04
N GLN A 271 8.34 -2.39 12.91
CA GLN A 271 9.34 -2.75 11.89
C GLN A 271 10.76 -2.65 12.45
N LEU A 272 11.04 -1.63 13.26
CA LEU A 272 12.33 -1.47 13.94
C LEU A 272 12.60 -2.61 14.91
N ARG A 273 11.64 -2.95 15.78
CA ARG A 273 11.77 -4.08 16.72
C ARG A 273 11.98 -5.41 16.01
N MET A 274 11.36 -5.59 14.83
CA MET A 274 11.60 -6.78 14.01
C MET A 274 13.02 -6.84 13.50
N TRP A 275 13.56 -5.73 12.99
CA TRP A 275 14.94 -5.68 12.52
C TRP A 275 15.92 -5.95 13.66
N GLU A 276 15.68 -5.36 14.84
CA GLU A 276 16.47 -5.63 16.03
C GLU A 276 16.43 -7.11 16.41
N LEU A 277 15.24 -7.73 16.41
CA LEU A 277 15.09 -9.16 16.71
C LEU A 277 15.82 -10.02 15.68
N ALA A 278 15.66 -9.72 14.39
CA ALA A 278 16.30 -10.44 13.31
C ALA A 278 17.82 -10.33 13.37
N MET A 279 18.36 -9.14 13.66
CA MET A 279 19.81 -8.95 13.80
C MET A 279 20.35 -9.60 15.08
N ALA A 280 19.62 -9.51 16.21
CA ALA A 280 20.05 -10.08 17.48
C ALA A 280 20.13 -11.62 17.45
N SER A 281 19.32 -12.29 16.62
CA SER A 281 19.38 -13.73 16.47
C SER A 281 20.55 -14.22 15.61
N HIS A 282 21.19 -13.34 14.84
CA HIS A 282 22.34 -13.68 14.01
C HIS A 282 23.63 -13.21 14.67
N GLN A 283 24.29 -14.11 15.42
CA GLN A 283 25.67 -13.86 15.78
C GLN A 283 26.52 -13.85 14.51
N LEU A 284 27.23 -12.76 14.28
CA LEU A 284 28.13 -12.63 13.14
C LEU A 284 29.23 -13.70 13.25
N SER A 285 29.47 -14.40 12.16
CA SER A 285 30.49 -15.45 12.03
C SER A 285 31.00 -15.46 10.59
N GLU A 286 32.19 -16.02 10.36
CA GLU A 286 32.76 -16.10 9.00
C GLU A 286 31.80 -16.82 8.03
N HIS A 287 31.05 -17.81 8.54
CA HIS A 287 30.19 -18.64 7.74
C HIS A 287 28.90 -17.94 7.34
N ASN A 288 28.39 -16.96 8.09
CA ASN A 288 27.14 -16.24 7.75
C ASN A 288 27.38 -14.76 7.42
N PHE A 289 28.65 -14.35 7.27
CA PHE A 289 29.05 -12.97 7.05
C PHE A 289 28.24 -12.29 5.93
N ARG A 290 28.15 -12.95 4.77
CA ARG A 290 27.45 -12.39 3.60
C ARG A 290 25.96 -12.15 3.86
N LEU A 291 25.27 -13.13 4.45
CA LEU A 291 23.84 -13.01 4.78
C LEU A 291 23.60 -11.90 5.79
N TRP A 292 24.42 -11.87 6.86
CA TRP A 292 24.34 -10.86 7.89
C TRP A 292 24.63 -9.45 7.35
N TRP A 293 25.65 -9.32 6.50
CA TRP A 293 26.02 -8.06 5.85
C TRP A 293 24.90 -7.55 4.96
N ASP A 294 24.32 -8.44 4.14
CA ASP A 294 23.16 -8.12 3.33
C ASP A 294 22.03 -7.61 4.21
N MET A 295 21.67 -8.31 5.30
CA MET A 295 20.65 -7.90 6.28
C MET A 295 20.90 -6.50 6.85
N ALA A 296 22.13 -6.22 7.29
CA ALA A 296 22.52 -4.91 7.82
C ALA A 296 22.33 -3.79 6.77
N ARG A 297 22.74 -4.04 5.52
CA ARG A 297 22.50 -3.10 4.41
C ARG A 297 21.02 -2.86 4.15
N ARG A 298 20.18 -3.90 4.27
CA ARG A 298 18.71 -3.76 4.14
C ARG A 298 18.16 -2.82 5.20
N GLN A 299 18.55 -3.05 6.46
CA GLN A 299 18.10 -2.26 7.59
C GLN A 299 18.46 -0.79 7.43
N TRP A 300 19.70 -0.51 6.98
CA TRP A 300 20.16 0.85 6.69
C TRP A 300 19.40 1.52 5.54
N ARG A 301 19.28 0.85 4.37
CA ARG A 301 18.50 1.38 3.23
C ARG A 301 17.05 1.66 3.61
N TRP A 302 16.46 0.76 4.39
CA TRP A 302 15.11 0.93 4.89
C TRP A 302 14.98 2.17 5.78
N CYS A 303 15.92 2.39 6.71
CA CYS A 303 15.91 3.59 7.56
C CYS A 303 16.00 4.87 6.73
N LEU A 304 16.90 4.91 5.74
CA LEU A 304 17.01 6.05 4.81
C LEU A 304 15.72 6.28 4.02
N GLY A 305 15.13 5.21 3.47
CA GLY A 305 13.88 5.29 2.69
C GLY A 305 12.68 5.78 3.51
N ASN A 306 12.74 5.68 4.84
CA ASN A 306 11.71 6.19 5.75
C ASN A 306 12.09 7.51 6.43
N GLY A 307 13.22 8.14 6.05
CA GLY A 307 13.67 9.42 6.61
C GLY A 307 14.30 9.32 8.01
N LEU A 308 14.67 8.12 8.47
CA LEU A 308 15.31 7.86 9.76
C LEU A 308 16.84 7.95 9.63
N GLN A 309 17.36 9.14 9.30
CA GLN A 309 18.77 9.35 8.95
C GLN A 309 19.73 9.00 10.10
N ASP A 310 19.48 9.50 11.31
CA ASP A 310 20.35 9.26 12.46
C ASP A 310 20.44 7.77 12.79
N LEU A 311 19.31 7.07 12.70
CA LEU A 311 19.24 5.64 12.97
C LEU A 311 19.93 4.83 11.87
N ALA A 312 19.84 5.26 10.61
CA ALA A 312 20.60 4.66 9.52
C ALA A 312 22.11 4.76 9.80
N VAL A 313 22.61 5.94 10.17
CA VAL A 313 24.03 6.14 10.52
C VAL A 313 24.43 5.20 11.66
N GLN A 314 23.64 5.13 12.73
CA GLN A 314 23.89 4.22 13.86
C GLN A 314 23.97 2.75 13.43
N TYR A 315 23.05 2.28 12.58
CA TYR A 315 23.07 0.89 12.10
C TYR A 315 24.26 0.60 11.19
N ARG A 316 24.63 1.53 10.31
CA ARG A 316 25.82 1.40 9.47
C ARG A 316 27.08 1.30 10.34
N ASP A 317 27.25 2.23 11.26
CA ASP A 317 28.47 2.32 12.08
C ASP A 317 28.62 1.08 12.97
N ARG A 318 27.52 0.63 13.60
CA ARG A 318 27.48 -0.65 14.33
C ARG A 318 27.82 -1.83 13.43
N ALA A 319 27.30 -1.84 12.19
CA ALA A 319 27.56 -2.95 11.29
C ALA A 319 29.04 -3.03 10.91
N ILE A 320 29.65 -1.90 10.57
CA ILE A 320 31.08 -1.78 10.26
C ILE A 320 31.92 -2.22 11.46
N GLU A 321 31.60 -1.75 12.67
CA GLU A 321 32.31 -2.12 13.90
C GLU A 321 32.33 -3.64 14.11
N GLN A 322 31.18 -4.30 13.97
CA GLN A 322 31.09 -5.75 14.15
C GLN A 322 31.91 -6.53 13.13
N VAL A 323 31.96 -6.08 11.87
CA VAL A 323 32.78 -6.73 10.85
C VAL A 323 34.28 -6.53 11.11
N LEU A 324 34.67 -5.32 11.52
CA LEU A 324 36.05 -5.03 11.91
C LEU A 324 36.51 -5.92 13.07
N GLN A 325 35.65 -6.11 14.08
CA GLN A 325 35.92 -6.99 15.22
C GLN A 325 36.16 -8.45 14.82
N MET A 326 35.56 -8.92 13.72
CA MET A 326 35.80 -10.28 13.23
C MET A 326 37.04 -10.43 12.35
N GLY A 327 37.67 -9.33 11.93
CA GLY A 327 38.77 -9.39 10.96
C GLY A 327 38.35 -9.85 9.56
N CYS A 328 37.05 -9.83 9.23
CA CYS A 328 36.55 -10.26 7.92
C CYS A 328 36.72 -9.19 6.82
N LEU A 329 37.01 -7.94 7.18
CA LEU A 329 37.30 -6.89 6.21
C LEU A 329 38.73 -7.04 5.67
N THR A 330 38.85 -7.62 4.47
CA THR A 330 40.14 -7.78 3.79
C THR A 330 40.43 -6.69 2.76
N ALA A 331 39.48 -5.78 2.44
CA ALA A 331 39.71 -4.65 1.53
C ALA A 331 38.76 -3.47 1.78
N GLU A 332 39.25 -2.24 1.55
CA GLU A 332 38.48 -0.98 1.58
C GLU A 332 37.29 -0.95 0.59
N THR A 333 37.28 -1.84 -0.41
CA THR A 333 36.30 -1.87 -1.50
C THR A 333 34.87 -2.21 -1.07
N ASP A 334 34.67 -2.94 0.03
CA ASP A 334 33.32 -3.31 0.51
C ASP A 334 32.63 -2.21 1.35
N LEU A 335 33.39 -1.21 1.81
CA LEU A 335 32.86 -0.08 2.58
C LEU A 335 32.25 1.02 1.70
N LEU A 336 32.58 1.05 0.41
CA LEU A 336 32.08 2.05 -0.56
C LEU A 336 30.62 1.82 -0.98
N GLU A 337 30.02 0.70 -0.56
CA GLU A 337 28.69 0.24 -1.00
C GLU A 337 27.52 0.60 -0.06
N TRP A 338 27.77 1.45 0.96
CA TRP A 338 26.75 2.09 1.83
C TRP A 338 26.36 3.45 1.26
#